data_AF-B3NND6-F1
#
_entry.id   AF-B3NND6-F1
#
_cell.length_a   1.000
_cell.length_b   1.000
_cell.length_c   1.000
_cell.angle_alpha   90.00
_cell.angle_beta   90.00
_cell.angle_gamma   90.00
#
_symmetry.space_group_name_H-M   'P 1'
#
loop_
_entity.id
_entity.type
_entity.pdbx_description
1 polymer ?
#
loop_
_entity_poly.entity_id
_entity_poly.type
_entity_poly.pdbx_seq_one_letter_code
_entity_poly.pdbx_strand_id
1 'polypeptide(L)'
;MFCGRTCCLFCLFMSSWAFLMLNLLGMFFYVQSLMLLESLPLPHQFNSMQSFKEQADEAYQDVSTRCFVTAIVYLGFVFIAIVVIRRDNKRRKRLYKALRARR
;
A
#
# COMPACT_ATOMS: atom_id res chain seq x y z
N MET A 1 15.51 -4.69 -21.50
CA MET A 1 16.11 -3.86 -20.43
C MET A 1 16.61 -4.77 -19.33
N PHE A 2 17.92 -5.01 -19.28
CA PHE A 2 18.57 -5.80 -18.24
C PHE A 2 18.69 -4.96 -16.96
N CYS A 3 17.67 -4.98 -16.10
CA CYS A 3 17.89 -4.57 -14.72
C CYS A 3 18.65 -5.71 -14.02
N GLY A 4 19.91 -5.47 -13.68
CA GLY A 4 20.75 -6.41 -12.93
C GLY A 4 20.13 -6.83 -11.60
N ARG A 5 20.67 -7.91 -11.00
CA ARG A 5 20.20 -8.51 -9.72
C ARG A 5 19.92 -7.48 -8.62
N THR A 6 20.70 -6.39 -8.58
CA THR A 6 20.58 -5.28 -7.62
C THR A 6 19.32 -4.43 -7.84
N CYS A 7 18.92 -4.17 -9.08
CA CYS A 7 17.73 -3.39 -9.41
C CYS A 7 16.44 -4.16 -9.06
N CYS A 8 16.40 -5.48 -9.26
CA CYS A 8 15.28 -6.31 -8.83
C CYS A 8 15.09 -6.31 -7.29
N LEU A 9 16.18 -6.34 -6.53
CA LEU A 9 16.13 -6.28 -5.06
C LEU A 9 15.61 -4.92 -4.57
N PHE A 10 16.05 -3.83 -5.20
CA PHE A 10 15.57 -2.49 -4.89
C PHE A 10 14.07 -2.34 -5.18
N CYS A 11 13.58 -2.83 -6.33
CA CYS A 11 12.14 -2.81 -6.64
C CYS A 11 11.32 -3.63 -5.63
N LEU A 12 11.82 -4.78 -5.17
CA LEU A 12 11.15 -5.59 -4.14
C LEU A 12 11.11 -4.87 -2.79
N PHE A 13 12.20 -4.19 -2.42
CA PHE A 13 12.27 -3.40 -1.19
C PHE A 13 11.31 -2.22 -1.23
N MET A 14 11.32 -1.44 -2.31
CA MET A 14 10.41 -0.30 -2.51
C MET A 14 8.94 -0.74 -2.53
N SER A 15 8.63 -1.89 -3.14
CA SER A 15 7.27 -2.44 -3.14
C SER A 15 6.80 -2.84 -1.74
N SER A 16 7.68 -3.43 -0.93
CA SER A 16 7.37 -3.81 0.46
C SER A 16 7.21 -2.58 1.35
N TRP A 17 8.07 -1.56 1.15
CA TRP A 17 8.00 -0.29 1.88
C TRP A 17 6.72 0.50 1.56
N ALA A 18 6.36 0.61 0.28
CA ALA A 18 5.13 1.28 -0.14
C ALA A 18 3.88 0.64 0.46
N PHE A 19 3.85 -0.70 0.56
CA PHE A 19 2.76 -1.42 1.20
C PHE A 19 2.62 -1.07 2.69
N LEU A 20 3.73 -1.02 3.43
CA LEU A 20 3.71 -0.64 4.84
C LEU A 20 3.21 0.80 5.05
N MET A 21 3.69 1.74 4.24
CA MET A 21 3.27 3.15 4.33
C MET A 21 1.77 3.34 4.05
N LEU A 22 1.23 2.65 3.05
CA LEU A 22 -0.21 2.70 2.73
C LEU A 22 -1.09 2.12 3.86
N ASN A 23 -0.65 1.05 4.51
CA ASN A 23 -1.38 0.47 5.65
C ASN A 23 -1.35 1.39 6.88
N LEU A 24 -0.21 1.99 7.19
CA LEU A 24 -0.08 2.96 8.27
C LEU A 24 -0.97 4.18 8.03
N LEU A 25 -0.98 4.71 6.79
CA LEU A 25 -1.84 5.83 6.43
C LEU A 25 -3.32 5.48 6.63
N GLY A 26 -3.77 4.32 6.15
CA GLY A 26 -5.16 3.88 6.31
C GLY A 26 -5.57 3.70 7.77
N MET A 27 -4.67 3.21 8.62
CA MET A 27 -4.92 3.08 10.05
C MET A 27 -5.01 4.46 10.74
N PHE A 28 -4.17 5.43 10.35
CA PHE A 28 -4.25 6.79 10.89
C PHE A 28 -5.50 7.56 10.45
N PHE A 29 -6.00 7.33 9.23
CA PHE A 29 -7.28 7.87 8.76
C PHE A 29 -8.47 7.25 9.52
N TYR A 30 -8.40 5.97 9.90
CA TYR A 30 -9.45 5.31 10.70
C TYR A 30 -9.60 5.92 12.10
N VAL A 31 -8.50 6.34 12.72
CA VAL A 31 -8.51 6.96 14.06
C VAL A 31 -8.94 8.43 14.03
N GLN A 32 -9.32 8.98 12.87
CA GLN A 32 -9.69 10.40 12.69
C GLN A 32 -8.62 11.34 13.30
N SER A 33 -7.35 11.07 13.00
CA SER A 33 -6.24 11.88 13.52
C SER A 33 -6.38 13.34 13.11
N LEU A 34 -6.43 14.26 14.09
CA LEU A 34 -6.45 15.72 13.89
C LEU A 34 -5.30 16.23 13.01
N MET A 35 -4.20 15.48 12.91
CA MET A 35 -3.04 15.83 12.08
C MET A 35 -3.35 15.78 10.57
N LEU A 36 -4.38 15.04 10.16
CA LEU A 36 -4.77 14.87 8.75
C LEU A 36 -5.90 15.81 8.31
N LEU A 37 -6.39 16.67 9.22
CA LEU A 37 -7.48 17.61 8.95
C LEU A 37 -7.12 18.60 7.83
N GLU A 38 -5.86 19.02 7.78
CA GLU A 38 -5.35 19.98 6.79
C GLU A 38 -5.26 19.38 5.37
N SER A 39 -5.07 18.06 5.28
CA SER A 39 -5.01 17.35 4.00
C SER A 39 -6.37 17.00 3.40
N LEU A 40 -7.45 17.28 4.15
CA LEU A 40 -8.81 16.97 3.74
C LEU A 40 -9.35 18.10 2.83
N PRO A 41 -10.03 17.79 1.71
CA PRO A 41 -10.60 18.79 0.81
C PRO A 41 -11.83 19.45 1.44
N LEU A 42 -11.62 20.28 2.45
CA LEU A 42 -12.65 21.05 3.13
C LEU A 42 -12.97 22.30 2.30
N PRO A 43 -14.25 22.60 1.99
CA PRO A 43 -14.63 23.81 1.30
C PRO A 43 -14.28 25.04 2.16
N HIS A 44 -13.52 26.02 1.64
CA HIS A 44 -13.00 27.17 2.41
C HIS A 44 -14.05 28.15 3.00
N GLN A 45 -15.34 27.85 2.91
CA GLN A 45 -16.42 28.76 3.27
C GLN A 45 -17.41 28.04 4.20
N PHE A 46 -17.25 28.29 5.50
CA PHE A 46 -18.13 27.76 6.54
C PHE A 46 -18.85 28.92 7.23
N ASN A 47 -20.18 28.86 7.24
CA ASN A 47 -21.02 29.85 7.90
C ASN A 47 -21.11 29.66 9.43
N SER A 48 -20.67 28.50 9.97
CA SER A 48 -20.68 28.22 11.41
C SER A 48 -19.64 27.16 11.82
N MET A 49 -19.20 27.20 13.08
CA MET A 49 -18.25 26.23 13.65
C MET A 49 -18.86 24.82 13.77
N GLN A 50 -20.18 24.70 13.93
CA GLN A 50 -20.87 23.40 13.95
C GLN A 50 -20.92 22.77 12.56
N SER A 51 -21.28 23.53 11.53
CA SER A 51 -21.30 23.03 10.15
C SER A 51 -19.92 22.62 9.63
N PHE A 52 -18.86 23.28 10.12
CA PHE A 52 -17.48 22.87 9.85
C PHE A 52 -17.18 21.48 10.40
N LYS A 53 -17.58 21.25 11.66
CA LYS A 53 -17.28 20.01 12.37
C LYS A 53 -18.00 18.81 11.75
N GLU A 54 -19.25 19.01 11.33
CA GLU A 54 -20.08 17.98 10.68
C GLU A 54 -19.52 17.58 9.30
N GLN A 55 -19.17 18.57 8.46
CA GLN A 55 -18.57 18.31 7.14
C GLN A 55 -17.17 17.70 7.24
N ALA A 56 -16.39 18.08 8.25
CA ALA A 56 -15.09 17.47 8.50
C ALA A 56 -15.24 15.98 8.86
N ASP A 57 -16.21 15.63 9.70
CA ASP A 57 -16.48 14.25 10.10
C ASP A 57 -16.90 13.38 8.90
N GLU A 58 -17.77 13.92 8.05
CA GLU A 58 -18.21 13.22 6.83
C GLU A 58 -17.03 13.00 5.86
N ALA A 59 -16.24 14.04 5.62
CA ALA A 59 -15.07 13.93 4.74
C ALA A 59 -14.01 12.96 5.28
N TYR A 60 -13.85 12.85 6.61
CA TYR A 60 -12.99 11.85 7.22
C TYR A 60 -13.48 10.43 6.97
N GLN A 61 -14.78 10.18 7.14
CA GLN A 61 -15.35 8.85 6.88
C GLN A 61 -15.21 8.46 5.41
N ASP A 62 -15.41 9.41 4.51
CA ASP A 62 -15.35 9.16 3.06
C ASP A 62 -13.91 8.82 2.61
N VAL A 63 -12.93 9.58 3.08
CA VAL A 63 -11.51 9.32 2.79
C VAL A 63 -11.02 8.04 3.47
N SER A 64 -11.41 7.81 4.74
CA SER A 64 -11.08 6.58 5.48
C SER A 64 -11.60 5.34 4.75
N THR A 65 -12.86 5.37 4.29
CA THR A 65 -13.48 4.27 3.53
C THR A 65 -12.72 3.97 2.24
N ARG A 66 -12.41 5.00 1.44
CA ARG A 66 -11.63 4.84 0.19
C ARG A 66 -10.24 4.27 0.47
N CYS A 67 -9.59 4.73 1.54
CA CYS A 67 -8.28 4.25 1.95
C CYS A 67 -8.33 2.78 2.39
N PHE A 68 -9.33 2.39 3.16
CA PHE A 68 -9.50 1.02 3.64
C PHE A 68 -9.78 0.02 2.51
N VAL A 69 -10.65 0.39 1.56
CA VAL A 69 -10.91 -0.41 0.35
C VAL A 69 -9.62 -0.59 -0.46
N THR A 70 -8.86 0.51 -0.63
CA THR A 70 -7.57 0.47 -1.31
C THR A 70 -6.58 -0.44 -0.57
N ALA A 71 -6.51 -0.37 0.76
CA ALA A 71 -5.64 -1.21 1.58
C ALA A 71 -5.95 -2.71 1.39
N ILE A 72 -7.22 -3.11 1.39
CA ILE A 72 -7.64 -4.49 1.13
C ILE A 72 -7.20 -4.96 -0.27
N VAL A 73 -7.39 -4.12 -1.29
CA VAL A 73 -6.98 -4.43 -2.67
C VAL A 73 -5.47 -4.62 -2.75
N TYR A 74 -4.68 -3.73 -2.15
CA TYR A 74 -3.22 -3.83 -2.11
C TYR A 74 -2.75 -5.07 -1.32
N LEU A 75 -3.43 -5.43 -0.24
CA LEU A 75 -3.15 -6.65 0.53
C LEU A 75 -3.36 -7.91 -0.34
N GLY A 76 -4.41 -7.92 -1.17
CA GLY A 76 -4.62 -8.95 -2.18
C GLY A 76 -3.46 -9.03 -3.19
N PHE A 77 -3.02 -7.89 -3.73
CA PHE A 77 -1.88 -7.83 -4.65
C PHE A 77 -0.58 -8.32 -4.01
N VAL A 78 -0.31 -7.97 -2.75
CA VAL A 78 0.87 -8.47 -2.01
C VAL A 78 0.80 -9.97 -1.84
N PHE A 79 -0.37 -10.52 -1.50
CA PHE A 79 -0.54 -11.98 -1.40
C PHE A 79 -0.23 -12.67 -2.74
N ILE A 80 -0.77 -12.16 -3.84
CA ILE A 80 -0.51 -12.67 -5.19
C ILE A 80 0.98 -12.57 -5.53
N ALA A 81 1.60 -11.42 -5.27
CA ALA A 81 3.03 -11.20 -5.51
C ALA A 81 3.90 -12.19 -4.73
N ILE A 82 3.60 -12.43 -3.45
CA ILE A 82 4.28 -13.44 -2.61
C ILE A 82 4.12 -14.82 -3.23
N VAL A 83 2.91 -15.20 -3.66
CA VAL A 83 2.66 -16.50 -4.31
C VAL A 83 3.48 -16.65 -5.59
N VAL A 84 3.50 -15.62 -6.44
CA VAL A 84 4.28 -15.60 -7.69
C VAL A 84 5.78 -15.72 -7.41
N ILE A 85 6.31 -14.93 -6.47
CA ILE A 85 7.73 -14.97 -6.08
C ILE A 85 8.10 -16.33 -5.51
N ARG A 86 7.25 -16.93 -4.66
CA ARG A 86 7.48 -18.27 -4.11
C ARG A 86 7.49 -19.33 -5.22
N ARG A 87 6.59 -19.23 -6.20
CA ARG A 87 6.55 -20.11 -7.36
C ARG A 87 7.80 -19.96 -8.23
N ASP A 88 8.22 -18.73 -8.54
CA ASP A 88 9.44 -18.47 -9.32
C ASP A 88 10.69 -18.98 -8.61
N ASN A 89 10.82 -18.71 -7.30
CA ASN A 89 11.93 -19.24 -6.50
C ASN A 89 11.97 -20.77 -6.51
N LYS A 90 10.81 -21.44 -6.49
CA LYS A 90 10.74 -22.91 -6.60
C LYS A 90 11.19 -23.39 -8.00
N ARG A 91 10.81 -22.67 -9.07
CA ARG A 91 11.24 -22.96 -10.45
C ARG A 91 12.75 -22.77 -10.63
N ARG A 92 13.30 -21.67 -10.12
CA ARG A 92 14.74 -21.36 -10.14
C ARG A 92 15.55 -22.44 -9.40
N LYS A 93 15.10 -22.89 -8.22
CA LYS A 93 15.75 -24.00 -7.50
C LYS A 93 15.82 -25.29 -8.34
N ARG A 94 14.77 -25.62 -9.10
CA ARG A 94 14.79 -26.78 -10.02
C ARG A 94 15.80 -26.58 -11.16
N LEU A 95 15.84 -25.39 -11.75
CA LEU A 95 16.78 -25.05 -12.80
C LEU A 95 18.25 -25.14 -12.30
N TYR A 96 18.55 -24.59 -11.13
CA TYR A 96 19.89 -24.67 -10.53
C TYR A 96 20.31 -26.12 -10.23
N LYS A 97 19.38 -26.97 -9.76
CA LYS A 97 19.66 -28.41 -9.57
C LYS A 97 19.95 -29.11 -10.91
N ALA A 98 19.18 -28.83 -11.95
CA ALA A 98 19.39 -29.40 -13.28
C ALA A 98 20.72 -28.94 -13.92
N LEU A 99 21.10 -27.68 -13.74
CA LEU A 99 22.40 -27.15 -14.19
C LEU A 99 23.57 -27.78 -13.43
N ARG A 100 23.43 -27.99 -12.12
CA ARG A 100 24.47 -28.65 -11.32
C ARG A 100 24.63 -30.13 -11.68
N ALA A 101 23.56 -30.84 -12.03
CA ALA A 101 23.64 -32.24 -12.46
C ALA A 101 24.27 -32.44 -13.85
N ARG A 102 24.39 -31.37 -14.65
CA ARG A 102 25.05 -31.38 -15.98
C ARG A 102 26.54 -31.05 -15.93
N ARG A 103 27.08 -30.65 -14.78
CA ARG A 103 28.49 -30.33 -14.57
C ARG A 103 29.13 -31.43 -13.73
#